data_AF-G4ZBI9-F1
#
_entry.id   AF-G4ZBI9-F1
#
_cell.length_a   1.000
_cell.length_b   1.000
_cell.length_c   1.000
_cell.angle_alpha   90.00
_cell.angle_beta   90.00
_cell.angle_gamma   90.00
#
_symmetry.space_group_name_H-M   'P 1'
#
loop_
_entity.id
_entity.type
_entity.pdbx_description
1 polymer ?
#
loop_
_entity_poly.entity_id
_entity_poly.type
_entity_poly.pdbx_seq_one_letter_code
_entity_poly.pdbx_strand_id
1 'polypeptide(L)'
;MAPSLASPPLSPSDESVDLECGLNAPHARVDRRHMERDLVLAFDSRELRRHEAWFLVETAWLDSWMSYVLGDPDDANAPKRPGPLTNDSLFDREEFRLRDGLQQTKDYRGVNPQVYALYAELYGTDGAKPIVRWTLDMYAVPVMIDDIREMQRAPELKARSLVAEMNEELDVQNKGLEGLRAQQEEDKESWTYRCLCRCEFLVPFLYRVLGGGPTYKKEKQTTWGEYLCCCFSRRNKNKKEEKSIDEEETSSDEETHGLLG
;
A
#
# COMPACT_ATOMS: atom_id res chain seq x y z
N MET A 1 -32.40 -12.30 85.83
CA MET A 1 -31.34 -11.37 86.25
C MET A 1 -30.39 -11.20 85.07
N ALA A 2 -30.39 -10.02 84.42
CA ALA A 2 -29.23 -9.51 83.68
C ALA A 2 -28.19 -8.99 84.70
N PRO A 3 -26.91 -8.67 84.38
CA PRO A 3 -26.30 -8.23 83.09
C PRO A 3 -24.95 -8.95 82.76
N SER A 4 -24.27 -8.76 81.62
CA SER A 4 -23.26 -7.71 81.37
C SER A 4 -22.55 -8.03 80.03
N LEU A 5 -22.73 -7.21 78.99
CA LEU A 5 -21.73 -6.29 78.39
C LEU A 5 -20.30 -6.84 78.26
N ALA A 6 -19.88 -7.11 77.02
CA ALA A 6 -18.58 -6.73 76.46
C ALA A 6 -18.57 -6.92 74.93
N SER A 7 -18.51 -5.84 74.18
CA SER A 7 -18.17 -5.83 72.75
C SER A 7 -16.64 -5.73 72.60
N PRO A 8 -16.02 -6.39 71.61
CA PRO A 8 -14.69 -6.03 71.13
C PRO A 8 -14.76 -5.21 69.82
N PRO A 9 -13.68 -4.49 69.48
CA PRO A 9 -13.69 -3.38 68.53
C PRO A 9 -13.50 -3.82 67.07
N LEU A 10 -14.14 -3.06 66.19
CA LEU A 10 -13.88 -3.01 64.74
C LEU A 10 -12.44 -2.55 64.50
N SER A 11 -11.61 -3.43 63.96
CA SER A 11 -10.36 -3.08 63.29
C SER A 11 -10.66 -2.80 61.81
N PRO A 12 -10.30 -1.62 61.27
CA PRO A 12 -10.33 -1.38 59.83
C PRO A 12 -9.15 -2.14 59.21
N SER A 13 -9.43 -3.21 58.49
CA SER A 13 -8.45 -3.78 57.56
C SER A 13 -8.29 -2.79 56.41
N ASP A 14 -7.12 -2.14 56.38
CA ASP A 14 -6.53 -1.52 55.20
C ASP A 14 -6.66 -2.47 54.00
N GLU A 15 -7.65 -2.24 53.14
CA GLU A 15 -7.60 -2.71 51.77
C GLU A 15 -6.69 -1.74 51.00
N SER A 16 -5.39 -2.01 51.05
CA SER A 16 -4.44 -1.46 50.08
C SER A 16 -4.82 -2.04 48.73
N VAL A 17 -5.62 -1.29 47.97
CA VAL A 17 -5.89 -1.57 46.57
C VAL A 17 -4.57 -1.38 45.85
N ASP A 18 -3.88 -2.49 45.58
CA ASP A 18 -2.71 -2.51 44.72
C ASP A 18 -3.16 -2.10 43.30
N LEU A 19 -3.17 -0.80 43.03
CA LEU A 19 -3.10 -0.24 41.68
C LEU A 19 -1.69 -0.49 41.14
N GLU A 20 -1.29 -1.76 41.06
CA GLU A 20 -0.14 -2.15 40.26
C GLU A 20 -0.58 -2.07 38.80
N CYS A 21 -0.33 -0.88 38.26
CA CYS A 21 -0.52 -0.49 36.88
C CYS A 21 -0.06 -1.62 35.95
N GLY A 22 -0.98 -2.15 35.14
CA GLY A 22 -0.74 -3.18 34.11
C GLY A 22 0.15 -2.73 32.96
N LEU A 23 1.26 -2.06 33.26
CA LEU A 23 2.28 -1.57 32.32
C LEU A 23 3.25 -2.66 31.86
N ASN A 24 3.11 -3.88 32.38
CA ASN A 24 3.94 -5.04 32.03
C ASN A 24 3.17 -6.14 31.32
N ALA A 25 2.00 -5.85 30.73
CA ALA A 25 1.53 -6.73 29.67
C ALA A 25 2.57 -6.63 28.55
N PRO A 26 3.28 -7.71 28.17
CA PRO A 26 4.13 -7.67 27.00
C PRO A 26 3.22 -7.21 25.87
N HIS A 27 3.50 -6.03 25.30
CA HIS A 27 2.86 -5.62 24.06
C HIS A 27 3.09 -6.78 23.10
N ALA A 28 2.04 -7.57 22.85
CA ALA A 28 2.09 -8.64 21.88
C ALA A 28 2.58 -7.97 20.60
N ARG A 29 3.80 -8.31 20.17
CA ARG A 29 4.38 -7.75 18.96
C ARG A 29 3.35 -7.96 17.87
N VAL A 30 2.91 -6.88 17.22
CA VAL A 30 1.89 -7.01 16.19
C VAL A 30 2.57 -7.73 15.03
N ASP A 31 2.11 -8.95 14.80
CA ASP A 31 2.66 -9.79 13.76
C ASP A 31 2.04 -9.41 12.41
N ARG A 32 2.91 -9.24 11.41
CA ARG A 32 2.53 -8.91 10.04
C ARG A 32 1.47 -9.85 9.48
N ARG A 33 1.52 -11.16 9.81
CA ARG A 33 0.53 -12.14 9.36
C ARG A 33 -0.88 -11.75 9.82
N HIS A 34 -1.00 -11.35 11.09
CA HIS A 34 -2.25 -10.92 11.68
C HIS A 34 -2.75 -9.62 11.06
N MET A 35 -1.89 -8.61 10.87
CA MET A 35 -2.29 -7.36 10.22
C MET A 35 -2.77 -7.57 8.78
N GLU A 36 -2.03 -8.36 7.99
CA GLU A 36 -2.41 -8.66 6.61
C GLU A 36 -3.76 -9.40 6.55
N ARG A 37 -3.98 -10.35 7.47
CA ARG A 37 -5.26 -11.07 7.60
C ARG A 37 -6.41 -10.11 7.92
N ASP A 38 -6.25 -9.33 8.97
CA ASP A 38 -7.31 -8.48 9.50
C ASP A 38 -7.64 -7.36 8.49
N LEU A 39 -6.63 -6.84 7.78
CA LEU A 39 -6.80 -5.90 6.69
C LEU A 39 -7.62 -6.50 5.55
N VAL A 40 -7.31 -7.70 5.09
CA VAL A 40 -8.07 -8.35 4.01
C VAL A 40 -9.50 -8.66 4.45
N LEU A 41 -9.68 -9.24 5.64
CA LEU A 41 -10.99 -9.62 6.17
C LEU A 41 -11.91 -8.41 6.40
N ALA A 42 -11.36 -7.23 6.72
CA ALA A 42 -12.12 -5.99 6.85
C ALA A 42 -12.85 -5.60 5.55
N PHE A 43 -12.39 -6.11 4.40
CA PHE A 43 -12.99 -5.86 3.09
C PHE A 43 -13.58 -7.11 2.43
N ASP A 44 -13.49 -8.28 3.06
CA ASP A 44 -14.02 -9.53 2.52
C ASP A 44 -15.55 -9.59 2.66
N SER A 45 -16.23 -8.91 1.73
CA SER A 45 -17.67 -8.94 1.56
C SER A 45 -18.06 -9.96 0.50
N ARG A 46 -19.13 -10.71 0.77
CA ARG A 46 -19.80 -11.60 -0.19
C ARG A 46 -20.73 -10.87 -1.16
N GLU A 47 -20.97 -9.59 -0.93
CA GLU A 47 -21.82 -8.74 -1.76
C GLU A 47 -20.97 -7.79 -2.60
N LEU A 48 -21.31 -7.70 -3.89
CA LEU A 48 -20.73 -6.74 -4.82
C LEU A 48 -21.60 -5.47 -4.87
N ARG A 49 -20.97 -4.31 -5.04
CA ARG A 49 -21.69 -3.07 -5.33
C ARG A 49 -22.20 -3.07 -6.77
N ARG A 50 -23.11 -2.15 -7.07
CA ARG A 50 -23.57 -1.94 -8.46
C ARG A 50 -22.37 -1.64 -9.35
N HIS A 51 -22.33 -2.29 -10.51
CA HIS A 51 -21.25 -2.19 -11.50
C HIS A 51 -19.90 -2.77 -11.04
N GLU A 52 -19.87 -3.61 -10.01
CA GLU A 52 -18.69 -4.41 -9.69
C GLU A 52 -18.81 -5.82 -10.27
N ALA A 53 -17.66 -6.45 -10.44
CA ALA A 53 -17.51 -7.80 -10.94
C ALA A 53 -16.58 -8.61 -10.02
N TRP A 54 -16.64 -9.94 -10.15
CA TRP A 54 -15.80 -10.86 -9.41
C TRP A 54 -14.42 -10.94 -10.05
N PHE A 55 -13.39 -10.87 -9.22
CA PHE A 55 -12.01 -11.16 -9.59
C PHE A 55 -11.71 -12.61 -9.23
N LEU A 56 -11.37 -13.42 -10.23
CA LEU A 56 -11.10 -14.84 -10.05
C LEU A 56 -9.61 -15.04 -9.74
N VAL A 57 -9.36 -15.74 -8.64
CA VAL A 57 -8.02 -16.07 -8.12
C VAL A 57 -7.92 -17.58 -7.96
N GLU A 58 -6.80 -18.17 -8.36
CA GLU A 58 -6.55 -19.60 -8.17
C GLU A 58 -6.55 -20.01 -6.69
N THR A 59 -7.10 -21.19 -6.41
CA THR A 59 -7.24 -21.66 -5.02
C THR A 59 -5.88 -22.04 -4.42
N ALA A 60 -4.92 -22.50 -5.22
CA ALA A 60 -3.58 -22.87 -4.74
C ALA A 60 -2.83 -21.68 -4.09
N TRP A 61 -2.92 -20.50 -4.71
CA TRP A 61 -2.34 -19.27 -4.15
C TRP A 61 -3.09 -18.84 -2.88
N LEU A 62 -4.43 -18.88 -2.90
CA LEU A 62 -5.25 -18.54 -1.72
C LEU A 62 -5.00 -19.49 -0.55
N ASP A 63 -4.80 -20.78 -0.78
CA ASP A 63 -4.49 -21.76 0.25
C ASP A 63 -3.10 -21.49 0.86
N SER A 64 -2.14 -21.10 0.03
CA SER A 64 -0.81 -20.67 0.48
C SER A 64 -0.89 -19.40 1.33
N TRP A 65 -1.69 -18.43 0.90
CA TRP A 65 -1.97 -17.21 1.67
C TRP A 65 -2.64 -17.52 3.01
N MET A 66 -3.71 -18.32 3.01
CA MET A 66 -4.43 -18.74 4.21
C MET A 66 -3.52 -19.47 5.19
N SER A 67 -2.69 -20.39 4.69
CA SER A 67 -1.71 -21.12 5.52
C SER A 67 -0.69 -20.17 6.14
N TYR A 68 -0.24 -19.16 5.39
CA TYR A 68 0.65 -18.13 5.89
C TYR A 68 -0.01 -17.27 6.98
N VAL A 69 -1.19 -16.72 6.75
CA VAL A 69 -1.83 -15.80 7.69
C VAL A 69 -2.39 -16.48 8.95
N LEU A 70 -2.65 -17.79 8.89
CA LEU A 70 -3.07 -18.60 10.04
C LEU A 70 -1.91 -19.31 10.74
N GLY A 71 -0.71 -19.29 10.14
CA GLY A 71 0.47 -19.93 10.71
C GLY A 71 0.99 -19.19 11.93
N ASP A 72 1.47 -19.94 12.91
CA ASP A 72 2.14 -19.39 14.09
C ASP A 72 3.53 -18.87 13.70
N PRO A 73 3.85 -17.58 13.92
CA PRO A 73 5.16 -17.03 13.60
C PRO A 73 6.31 -17.66 14.39
N ASP A 74 6.04 -18.26 15.56
CA ASP A 74 7.05 -18.86 16.42
C ASP A 74 7.37 -20.33 16.05
N ASP A 75 6.59 -20.93 15.13
CA ASP A 75 6.85 -22.28 14.62
C ASP A 75 8.00 -22.27 13.61
N ALA A 76 9.01 -23.12 13.83
CA ALA A 76 10.12 -23.34 12.89
C ALA A 76 9.63 -23.83 11.51
N ASN A 77 8.46 -24.47 11.45
CA ASN A 77 7.82 -24.94 10.22
C ASN A 77 6.70 -24.01 9.74
N ALA A 78 6.62 -22.78 10.25
CA ALA A 78 5.60 -21.83 9.86
C ALA A 78 5.54 -21.67 8.33
N PRO A 79 4.34 -21.71 7.72
CA PRO A 79 4.19 -21.51 6.29
C PRO A 79 4.82 -20.19 5.85
N LYS A 80 5.49 -20.22 4.69
CA LYS A 80 6.18 -19.06 4.12
C LYS A 80 5.17 -18.07 3.55
N ARG A 81 5.55 -16.79 3.50
CA ARG A 81 4.78 -15.76 2.79
C ARG A 81 4.53 -16.22 1.36
N PRO A 82 3.28 -16.15 0.84
CA PRO A 82 3.02 -16.50 -0.53
C PRO A 82 3.82 -15.56 -1.45
N GLY A 83 4.20 -16.08 -2.62
CA GLY A 83 4.79 -15.26 -3.67
C GLY A 83 3.76 -14.32 -4.29
N PRO A 84 4.13 -13.62 -5.38
CA PRO A 84 3.21 -12.75 -6.09
C PRO A 84 1.94 -13.49 -6.52
N LEU A 85 0.84 -12.73 -6.59
CA LEU A 85 -0.43 -13.24 -7.06
C LEU A 85 -0.26 -13.77 -8.49
N THR A 86 -0.60 -15.05 -8.68
CA THR A 86 -0.56 -15.74 -9.97
C THR A 86 -1.85 -16.52 -10.18
N ASN A 87 -2.18 -16.74 -11.46
CA ASN A 87 -3.30 -17.56 -11.92
C ASN A 87 -2.82 -18.64 -12.88
N ASP A 88 -1.51 -18.91 -12.89
CA ASP A 88 -0.86 -19.78 -13.87
C ASP A 88 -1.44 -21.19 -13.89
N SER A 89 -1.89 -21.72 -12.75
CA SER A 89 -2.43 -23.09 -12.68
C SER A 89 -3.78 -23.26 -13.38
N LEU A 90 -4.46 -22.14 -13.68
CA LEU A 90 -5.72 -22.09 -14.43
C LEU A 90 -5.49 -22.15 -15.95
N PHE A 91 -4.27 -21.89 -16.41
CA PHE A 91 -3.92 -21.92 -17.82
C PHE A 91 -3.12 -23.17 -18.16
N ASP A 92 -3.36 -23.68 -19.37
CA ASP A 92 -2.47 -24.63 -20.00
C ASP A 92 -1.33 -23.85 -20.68
N ARG A 93 -0.09 -24.11 -20.25
CA ARG A 93 1.10 -23.42 -20.78
C ARG A 93 1.47 -23.88 -22.19
N GLU A 94 1.06 -25.09 -22.59
CA GLU A 94 1.35 -25.62 -23.92
C GLU A 94 0.39 -25.04 -24.96
N GLU A 95 -0.88 -24.94 -24.59
CA GLU A 95 -1.95 -24.49 -25.48
C GLU A 95 -2.30 -23.00 -25.35
N PHE A 96 -1.66 -22.29 -24.41
CA PHE A 96 -1.88 -20.87 -24.11
C PHE A 96 -3.37 -20.51 -23.91
N ARG A 97 -4.15 -21.42 -23.32
CA ARG A 97 -5.59 -21.26 -23.07
C ARG A 97 -5.97 -21.65 -21.64
N LEU A 98 -7.16 -21.25 -21.22
CA LEU A 98 -7.73 -21.72 -19.95
C LEU A 98 -7.92 -23.24 -20.01
N ARG A 99 -7.60 -23.92 -18.91
CA ARG A 99 -7.88 -25.35 -18.77
C ARG A 99 -9.39 -25.60 -18.81
N ASP A 100 -9.77 -26.75 -19.38
CA ASP A 100 -11.15 -27.18 -19.43
C ASP A 100 -11.59 -27.80 -18.09
N GLY A 101 -12.88 -27.63 -17.74
CA GLY A 101 -13.48 -28.23 -16.56
C GLY A 101 -13.08 -27.62 -15.22
N LEU A 102 -12.62 -26.36 -15.18
CA LEU A 102 -12.32 -25.62 -13.95
C LEU A 102 -13.57 -25.45 -13.09
N GLN A 103 -13.46 -25.79 -11.83
CA GLN A 103 -14.55 -25.76 -10.86
C GLN A 103 -14.37 -24.62 -9.85
N GLN A 104 -15.43 -23.84 -9.66
CA GLN A 104 -15.52 -22.86 -8.59
C GLN A 104 -15.25 -23.54 -7.23
N THR A 105 -14.59 -22.83 -6.30
CA THR A 105 -14.16 -23.27 -4.96
C THR A 105 -13.05 -24.30 -4.90
N LYS A 106 -12.90 -25.13 -5.94
CA LYS A 106 -11.84 -26.13 -6.03
C LYS A 106 -10.60 -25.58 -6.74
N ASP A 107 -10.78 -25.04 -7.94
CA ASP A 107 -9.67 -24.56 -8.77
C ASP A 107 -9.49 -23.06 -8.63
N TYR A 108 -10.58 -22.31 -8.48
CA TYR A 108 -10.55 -20.85 -8.30
C TYR A 108 -11.65 -20.35 -7.36
N ARG A 109 -11.46 -19.15 -6.81
CA ARG A 109 -12.46 -18.42 -6.01
C ARG A 109 -12.62 -17.00 -6.53
N GLY A 110 -13.82 -16.46 -6.39
CA GLY A 110 -14.08 -15.06 -6.68
C GLY A 110 -13.90 -14.21 -5.44
N VAL A 111 -13.19 -13.10 -5.59
CA VAL A 111 -13.04 -12.06 -4.58
C VAL A 111 -13.55 -10.74 -5.13
N ASN A 112 -13.93 -9.83 -4.24
CA ASN A 112 -14.36 -8.50 -4.64
C ASN A 112 -13.16 -7.64 -5.11
N PRO A 113 -13.40 -6.51 -5.81
CA PRO A 113 -12.33 -5.68 -6.36
C PRO A 113 -11.35 -5.15 -5.29
N GLN A 114 -11.85 -4.85 -4.09
CA GLN A 114 -11.03 -4.32 -2.99
C GLN A 114 -10.06 -5.37 -2.45
N VAL A 115 -10.55 -6.61 -2.24
CA VAL A 115 -9.72 -7.73 -1.79
C VAL A 115 -8.67 -8.09 -2.83
N TYR A 116 -9.04 -8.12 -4.11
CA TYR A 116 -8.07 -8.35 -5.19
C TYR A 116 -6.96 -7.29 -5.18
N ALA A 117 -7.31 -6.01 -5.07
CA ALA A 117 -6.34 -4.91 -5.02
C ALA A 117 -5.41 -5.02 -3.79
N LEU A 118 -5.93 -5.47 -2.64
CA LEU A 118 -5.10 -5.72 -1.45
C LEU A 118 -4.10 -6.85 -1.67
N TYR A 119 -4.51 -7.98 -2.26
CA TYR A 119 -3.57 -9.06 -2.60
C TYR A 119 -2.49 -8.60 -3.58
N ALA A 120 -2.89 -7.88 -4.63
CA ALA A 120 -1.95 -7.34 -5.61
C ALA A 120 -0.95 -6.36 -4.99
N GLU A 121 -1.37 -5.52 -4.04
CA GLU A 121 -0.48 -4.57 -3.36
C GLU A 121 0.43 -5.26 -2.32
N LEU A 122 -0.11 -6.20 -1.55
CA LEU A 122 0.64 -6.90 -0.48
C LEU A 122 1.71 -7.86 -0.99
N TYR A 123 1.43 -8.52 -2.12
CA TYR A 123 2.27 -9.60 -2.63
C TYR A 123 2.86 -9.30 -4.02
N GLY A 124 2.35 -8.26 -4.70
CA GLY A 124 2.66 -8.01 -6.10
C GLY A 124 1.84 -8.91 -7.03
N THR A 125 1.99 -8.66 -8.32
CA THR A 125 1.49 -9.52 -9.38
C THR A 125 2.69 -9.94 -10.24
N ASP A 126 2.82 -11.23 -10.55
CA ASP A 126 3.90 -11.72 -11.43
C ASP A 126 3.58 -11.44 -12.91
N GLY A 127 3.17 -10.19 -13.22
CA GLY A 127 2.58 -9.84 -14.50
C GLY A 127 1.20 -10.49 -14.76
N ALA A 128 0.64 -11.19 -13.78
CA ALA A 128 -0.66 -11.83 -13.88
C ALA A 128 -1.77 -10.81 -14.14
N LYS A 129 -2.48 -10.98 -15.26
CA LYS A 129 -3.62 -10.14 -15.60
C LYS A 129 -4.85 -10.58 -14.81
N PRO A 130 -5.66 -9.65 -14.28
CA PRO A 130 -6.86 -9.99 -13.56
C PRO A 130 -7.85 -10.74 -14.46
N ILE A 131 -8.40 -11.85 -13.96
CA ILE A 131 -9.49 -12.58 -14.61
C ILE A 131 -10.79 -12.09 -13.99
N VAL A 132 -11.60 -11.35 -14.75
CA VAL A 132 -12.79 -10.66 -14.21
C VAL A 132 -14.06 -11.15 -14.89
N ARG A 133 -15.09 -11.44 -14.09
CA ARG A 133 -16.39 -11.96 -14.54
C ARG A 133 -17.55 -11.34 -13.77
N TRP A 134 -18.67 -11.09 -14.45
CA TRP A 134 -19.90 -10.60 -13.80
C TRP A 134 -20.52 -11.65 -12.86
N THR A 135 -20.26 -12.93 -13.11
CA THR A 135 -20.68 -14.07 -12.28
C THR A 135 -19.45 -14.85 -11.82
N LEU A 136 -19.62 -15.76 -10.85
CA LEU A 136 -18.52 -16.62 -10.35
C LEU A 136 -18.13 -17.76 -11.31
N ASP A 137 -18.65 -17.74 -12.54
CA ASP A 137 -18.35 -18.73 -13.57
C ASP A 137 -17.15 -18.26 -14.43
N MET A 138 -16.08 -19.05 -14.45
CA MET A 138 -14.87 -18.80 -15.23
C MET A 138 -15.15 -18.67 -16.74
N TYR A 139 -16.13 -19.44 -17.22
CA TYR A 139 -16.48 -19.53 -18.63
C TYR A 139 -17.55 -18.51 -19.06
N ALA A 140 -18.03 -17.69 -18.12
CA ALA A 140 -18.92 -16.58 -18.45
C ALA A 140 -18.21 -15.52 -19.32
N VAL A 141 -19.03 -14.62 -19.89
CA VAL A 141 -18.55 -13.51 -20.73
C VAL A 141 -17.53 -12.66 -19.93
N PRO A 142 -16.31 -12.44 -20.48
CA PRO A 142 -15.30 -11.63 -19.82
C PRO A 142 -15.77 -10.17 -19.73
N VAL A 143 -15.37 -9.50 -18.65
CA VAL A 143 -15.57 -8.04 -18.54
C VAL A 143 -14.58 -7.32 -19.46
N MET A 144 -15.01 -6.19 -20.05
CA MET A 144 -14.17 -5.39 -20.93
C MET A 144 -13.00 -4.78 -20.16
N ILE A 145 -11.84 -4.66 -20.80
CA ILE A 145 -10.62 -4.17 -20.16
C ILE A 145 -10.76 -2.75 -19.59
N ASP A 146 -11.53 -1.88 -20.25
CA ASP A 146 -11.75 -0.51 -19.80
C ASP A 146 -12.63 -0.47 -18.55
N ASP A 147 -13.67 -1.31 -18.48
CA ASP A 147 -14.50 -1.47 -17.28
C ASP A 147 -13.67 -2.02 -16.11
N ILE A 148 -12.75 -2.98 -16.36
CA ILE A 148 -11.85 -3.50 -15.34
C ILE A 148 -10.97 -2.39 -14.76
N ARG A 149 -10.37 -1.57 -15.63
CA ARG A 149 -9.52 -0.45 -15.22
C ARG A 149 -10.31 0.58 -14.41
N GLU A 150 -11.54 0.88 -14.82
CA GLU A 150 -12.42 1.79 -14.09
C GLU A 150 -12.77 1.22 -12.70
N MET A 151 -13.18 -0.05 -12.64
CA MET A 151 -13.51 -0.74 -11.39
C MET A 151 -12.34 -0.81 -10.41
N GLN A 152 -11.11 -1.02 -10.90
CA GLN A 152 -9.92 -1.18 -10.05
C GLN A 152 -9.33 0.15 -9.56
N ARG A 153 -9.61 1.27 -10.25
CA ARG A 153 -8.96 2.56 -9.96
C ARG A 153 -9.05 3.00 -8.51
N ALA A 154 -10.25 2.98 -7.93
CA ALA A 154 -10.46 3.36 -6.53
C ALA A 154 -9.96 2.29 -5.54
N PRO A 155 -10.27 0.98 -5.74
CA PRO A 155 -9.69 -0.10 -4.94
C PRO A 155 -8.17 -0.10 -4.84
N GLU A 156 -7.45 0.11 -5.94
CA GLU A 156 -5.99 0.13 -5.97
C GLU A 156 -5.41 1.30 -5.17
N LEU A 157 -5.94 2.51 -5.36
CA LEU A 157 -5.50 3.68 -4.59
C LEU A 157 -5.73 3.48 -3.10
N LYS A 158 -6.88 2.89 -2.75
CA LYS A 158 -7.22 2.57 -1.37
C LYS A 158 -6.29 1.49 -0.80
N ALA A 159 -6.03 0.42 -1.56
CA ALA A 159 -5.13 -0.66 -1.16
C ALA A 159 -3.72 -0.13 -0.90
N ARG A 160 -3.16 0.69 -1.81
CA ARG A 160 -1.86 1.36 -1.64
C ARG A 160 -1.80 2.16 -0.34
N SER A 161 -2.82 2.97 -0.08
CA SER A 161 -2.88 3.78 1.15
C SER A 161 -2.90 2.90 2.41
N LEU A 162 -3.75 1.87 2.43
CA LEU A 162 -3.91 0.99 3.59
C LEU A 162 -2.67 0.14 3.85
N VAL A 163 -2.03 -0.38 2.79
CA VAL A 163 -0.80 -1.16 2.90
C VAL A 163 0.38 -0.27 3.33
N ALA A 164 0.44 0.97 2.85
CA ALA A 164 1.42 1.94 3.31
C ALA A 164 1.27 2.22 4.81
N GLU A 165 0.06 2.50 5.28
CA GLU A 165 -0.25 2.71 6.70
C GLU A 165 0.12 1.49 7.56
N MET A 166 -0.26 0.27 7.11
CA MET A 166 0.11 -0.97 7.78
C MET A 166 1.63 -1.17 7.86
N ASN A 167 2.36 -0.85 6.79
CA ASN A 167 3.83 -0.96 6.77
C ASN A 167 4.50 0.08 7.68
N GLU A 168 3.98 1.31 7.72
CA GLU A 168 4.46 2.35 8.64
C GLU A 168 4.30 1.90 10.10
N GLU A 169 3.17 1.29 10.45
CA GLU A 169 2.93 0.75 11.79
C GLU A 169 3.91 -0.38 12.14
N LEU A 170 4.14 -1.31 11.21
CA LEU A 170 5.14 -2.38 11.38
C LEU A 170 6.55 -1.82 11.57
N ASP A 171 6.92 -0.77 10.82
CA ASP A 171 8.23 -0.14 10.91
C ASP A 171 8.44 0.58 12.25
N VAL A 172 7.42 1.27 12.76
CA VAL A 172 7.47 1.91 14.09
C VAL A 172 7.68 0.86 15.17
N GLN A 173 7.01 -0.29 15.08
CA GLN A 173 7.18 -1.37 16.04
C GLN A 173 8.56 -2.03 15.95
N ASN A 174 9.05 -2.27 14.73
CA ASN A 174 10.36 -2.90 14.51
C ASN A 174 11.52 -2.02 15.00
N LYS A 175 11.45 -0.70 14.80
CA LYS A 175 12.49 0.24 15.25
C LYS A 175 12.38 0.56 16.75
N GLY A 176 11.30 0.16 17.43
CA GLY A 176 11.07 0.39 18.85
C GLY A 176 11.08 1.88 19.26
N LEU A 177 11.26 2.15 20.55
CA LEU A 177 11.30 3.52 21.11
C LEU A 177 12.50 4.35 20.61
N GLU A 178 13.58 3.68 20.19
CA GLU A 178 14.81 4.31 19.69
C GLU A 178 14.63 4.86 18.27
N GLY A 179 13.88 4.18 17.40
CA GLY A 179 13.53 4.67 16.07
C GLY A 179 12.70 5.94 16.09
N LEU A 180 11.74 6.04 17.02
CA LEU A 180 10.90 7.22 17.20
C LEU A 180 11.72 8.45 17.65
N ARG A 181 12.77 8.28 18.45
CA ARG A 181 13.67 9.39 18.84
C ARG A 181 14.49 9.90 17.66
N ALA A 182 15.05 9.00 16.86
CA ALA A 182 15.81 9.37 15.66
C ALA A 182 14.94 10.10 14.62
N GLN A 183 13.71 9.62 14.40
CA GLN A 183 12.75 10.25 13.50
C GLN A 183 12.30 11.63 14.00
N GLN A 184 12.18 11.82 15.33
CA GLN A 184 11.90 13.12 15.92
C GLN A 184 13.05 14.13 15.76
N GLU A 185 14.30 13.67 15.68
CA GLU A 185 15.47 14.52 15.41
C GLU A 185 15.51 14.92 13.92
N GLU A 186 15.31 13.99 13.00
CA GLU A 186 15.21 14.29 11.56
C GLU A 186 14.01 15.21 11.24
N ASP A 187 12.86 15.02 11.88
CA ASP A 187 11.70 15.90 11.68
C ASP A 187 11.93 17.30 12.26
N LYS A 188 12.70 17.43 13.35
CA LYS A 188 13.15 18.74 13.86
C LYS A 188 14.13 19.42 12.90
N GLU A 189 15.06 18.66 12.31
CA GLU A 189 15.99 19.16 11.29
C GLU A 189 15.25 19.56 10.00
N SER A 190 14.25 18.78 9.58
CA SER A 190 13.38 19.08 8.45
C SER A 190 12.48 20.29 8.71
N TRP A 191 11.94 20.44 9.93
CA TRP A 191 11.14 21.61 10.31
C TRP A 191 11.97 22.88 10.38
N THR A 192 13.19 22.82 10.93
CA THR A 192 14.11 23.97 10.94
C THR A 192 14.51 24.38 9.52
N TYR A 193 14.77 23.43 8.61
CA TYR A 193 15.03 23.73 7.19
C TYR A 193 13.78 24.24 6.44
N ARG A 194 12.58 23.69 6.69
CA ARG A 194 11.32 24.17 6.08
C ARG A 194 10.89 25.54 6.60
N CYS A 195 11.20 25.86 7.86
CA CYS A 195 10.96 27.18 8.44
C CYS A 195 11.84 28.24 7.75
N LEU A 196 13.11 27.93 7.48
CA LEU A 196 14.03 28.83 6.77
C LEU A 196 13.62 29.11 5.31
N CYS A 197 12.91 28.20 4.65
CA CYS A 197 12.38 28.43 3.29
C CYS A 197 11.03 29.17 3.24
N ARG A 198 10.34 29.38 4.37
CA ARG A 198 9.14 30.22 4.47
C ARG A 198 9.42 31.62 5.04
N CYS A 199 10.70 31.95 5.24
CA CYS A 199 11.18 33.25 5.68
C CYS A 199 11.18 34.35 4.61
N GLU A 200 10.27 34.33 3.62
CA GLU A 200 10.05 35.50 2.77
C GLU A 200 9.62 36.74 3.60
N PHE A 201 9.10 36.52 4.81
CA PHE A 201 8.73 37.58 5.77
C PHE A 201 9.74 37.85 6.89
N LEU A 202 10.68 36.93 7.16
CA LEU A 202 11.63 37.08 8.26
C LEU A 202 12.83 37.96 7.87
N VAL A 203 13.25 37.90 6.60
CA VAL A 203 14.31 38.77 6.06
C VAL A 203 13.88 40.26 6.06
N PRO A 204 12.65 40.64 5.62
CA PRO A 204 12.18 42.02 5.73
C PRO A 204 11.95 42.51 7.18
N PHE A 205 11.52 41.63 8.09
CA PHE A 205 11.28 42.00 9.49
C PHE A 205 12.58 42.31 10.24
N LEU A 206 13.62 41.49 10.04
CA LEU A 206 14.96 41.75 10.59
C LEU A 206 15.60 43.01 10.00
N TYR A 207 15.31 43.32 8.72
CA TYR A 207 15.74 44.57 8.07
C TYR A 207 15.17 45.82 8.76
N ARG A 208 13.93 45.73 9.27
CA ARG A 208 13.21 46.85 9.88
C ARG A 208 13.55 47.06 11.36
N VAL A 209 13.90 45.99 12.08
CA VAL A 209 14.18 46.05 13.53
C VAL A 209 15.67 46.25 13.83
N LEU A 210 16.58 45.71 13.01
CA LEU A 210 18.02 45.71 13.34
C LEU A 210 18.86 46.71 12.53
N GLY A 211 18.26 47.53 11.67
CA GLY A 211 18.93 48.71 11.09
C GLY A 211 20.22 48.43 10.31
N GLY A 212 20.33 47.26 9.68
CA GLY A 212 21.50 46.88 8.88
C GLY A 212 21.62 45.37 8.76
N GLY A 213 21.37 44.83 7.58
CA GLY A 213 21.59 43.40 7.30
C GLY A 213 23.09 43.06 7.27
N PRO A 214 23.46 41.78 7.42
CA PRO A 214 24.83 41.34 7.28
C PRO A 214 25.33 41.70 5.86
N THR A 215 26.39 42.50 5.79
CA THR A 215 27.06 42.83 4.52
C THR A 215 27.87 41.63 4.05
N TYR A 216 27.20 40.66 3.43
CA TYR A 216 27.91 39.65 2.65
C TYR A 216 28.66 40.36 1.53
N LYS A 217 29.99 40.21 1.51
CA LYS A 217 30.83 40.68 0.41
C LYS A 217 30.22 40.14 -0.90
N LYS A 218 29.91 41.03 -1.84
CA LYS A 218 29.47 40.66 -3.19
C LYS A 218 30.58 39.85 -3.85
N GLU A 219 30.50 38.53 -3.75
CA GLU A 219 31.18 37.67 -4.70
C GLU A 219 30.51 37.84 -6.06
N LYS A 220 31.32 37.75 -7.10
CA LYS A 220 31.03 38.21 -8.47
C LYS A 220 29.66 37.73 -8.96
N GLN A 221 28.98 38.60 -9.73
CA GLN A 221 27.75 38.31 -10.45
C GLN A 221 27.84 36.96 -11.18
N THR A 222 27.31 35.91 -10.57
CA THR A 222 26.71 34.81 -11.31
C THR A 222 25.35 35.30 -11.77
N THR A 223 25.21 35.45 -13.08
CA THR A 223 23.95 35.76 -13.75
C THR A 223 22.88 34.76 -13.32
N TRP A 224 21.72 35.27 -12.89
CA TRP A 224 20.56 34.52 -12.39
C TRP A 224 19.94 33.50 -13.37
N GLY A 225 20.51 33.33 -14.58
CA GLY A 225 20.10 32.35 -15.57
C GLY A 225 20.52 30.90 -15.27
N GLU A 226 21.45 30.65 -14.34
CA GLU A 226 21.99 29.31 -14.09
C GLU A 226 21.30 28.52 -12.96
N TYR A 227 20.53 29.19 -12.07
CA TYR A 227 19.88 28.52 -10.92
C TYR A 227 18.38 28.23 -11.11
N LEU A 228 17.78 28.62 -12.23
CA LEU A 228 16.40 28.24 -12.59
C LEU A 228 16.31 27.00 -13.51
N CYS A 229 17.41 26.27 -13.71
CA CYS A 229 17.50 25.14 -14.64
C CYS A 229 17.69 23.78 -13.94
N CYS A 230 16.85 23.44 -12.97
CA CYS A 230 16.74 22.05 -12.49
C CYS A 230 15.30 21.52 -12.41
N CYS A 231 14.30 22.39 -12.19
CA CYS A 231 12.91 21.93 -12.03
C CYS A 231 12.08 21.93 -13.33
N PHE A 232 12.48 22.67 -14.38
CA PHE A 232 11.76 22.66 -15.67
C PHE A 232 12.28 21.64 -16.68
N SER A 233 13.57 21.28 -16.65
CA SER A 233 14.15 20.31 -17.60
C SER A 233 13.72 18.86 -17.38
N ARG A 234 13.17 18.52 -16.20
CA ARG A 234 12.62 17.17 -15.94
C ARG A 234 11.20 16.97 -16.47
N ARG A 235 10.46 18.04 -16.77
CA ARG A 235 9.08 17.96 -17.26
C ARG A 235 8.96 17.93 -18.79
N ASN A 236 10.02 18.32 -19.51
CA ASN A 236 10.05 18.35 -20.98
C ASN A 236 10.81 17.19 -21.64
N LYS A 237 11.51 16.32 -20.90
CA LYS A 237 12.12 15.11 -21.48
C LYS A 237 11.12 13.98 -21.72
N ASN A 238 10.13 13.78 -20.83
CA ASN A 238 9.12 12.72 -21.01
C ASN A 238 8.08 13.02 -22.10
N LYS A 239 8.00 14.24 -22.62
CA LYS A 239 7.03 14.61 -23.66
C LYS A 239 7.63 14.60 -25.08
N LYS A 240 8.92 14.27 -25.22
CA LYS A 240 9.63 14.25 -26.51
C LYS A 240 10.07 12.84 -26.94
N GLU A 241 10.06 11.85 -26.05
CA GLU A 241 10.26 10.43 -26.40
C GLU A 241 8.98 9.75 -26.93
N GLU A 242 7.79 10.29 -26.63
CA GLU A 242 6.51 9.73 -27.10
C GLU A 242 6.11 10.21 -28.51
N LYS A 243 6.97 11.00 -29.19
CA LYS A 243 6.69 11.55 -30.54
C LYS A 243 7.76 11.21 -31.59
N SER A 244 8.56 10.17 -31.35
CA SER A 244 9.58 9.70 -32.30
C SER A 244 9.46 8.23 -32.67
N ILE A 245 8.32 7.58 -32.37
CA ILE A 245 8.00 6.21 -32.79
C ILE A 245 6.65 6.23 -33.53
N ASP A 246 6.49 7.13 -34.51
CA ASP A 246 5.29 7.16 -35.37
C ASP A 246 5.57 7.72 -36.78
N GLU A 247 6.85 7.91 -37.16
CA GLU A 247 7.22 8.41 -38.49
C GLU A 247 8.39 7.60 -39.07
N GLU A 248 8.20 6.30 -39.28
CA GLU A 248 8.97 5.52 -40.25
C GLU A 248 8.20 4.24 -40.57
N GLU A 249 7.56 4.22 -41.73
CA GLU A 249 7.16 3.06 -42.57
C GLU A 249 5.83 3.29 -43.30
N THR A 250 5.78 4.29 -44.21
CA THR A 250 4.91 4.21 -45.39
C THR A 250 5.47 5.12 -46.51
N SER A 251 6.35 4.59 -47.35
CA SER A 251 6.53 5.06 -48.73
C SER A 251 7.44 4.09 -49.49
N SER A 252 6.83 3.27 -50.35
CA SER A 252 7.48 2.61 -51.48
C SER A 252 6.37 2.16 -52.42
N ASP A 253 6.02 3.05 -53.33
CA ASP A 253 5.25 2.74 -54.53
C ASP A 253 5.98 1.68 -55.37
N GLU A 254 5.26 0.67 -55.87
CA GLU A 254 5.51 0.18 -57.23
C GLU A 254 4.18 -0.15 -57.91
N GLU A 255 3.91 0.63 -58.95
CA GLU A 255 2.97 0.34 -60.02
C GLU A 255 3.27 -1.03 -60.65
N THR A 256 2.26 -1.87 -60.83
CA THR A 256 2.25 -2.80 -61.97
C THR A 256 0.88 -2.80 -62.65
N HIS A 257 0.94 -2.33 -63.89
CA HIS A 257 -0.05 -2.38 -64.94
C HIS A 257 -0.66 -3.76 -65.18
N GLY A 258 -1.90 -3.76 -65.69
CA GLY A 258 -2.36 -4.75 -66.68
C GLY A 258 -3.76 -5.29 -66.38
N LEU A 259 -4.82 -4.74 -66.96
CA LEU A 259 -5.39 -5.11 -68.28
C LEU A 259 -5.87 -6.56 -68.41
N LEU A 260 -7.17 -6.64 -68.74
CA LEU A 260 -7.89 -7.66 -69.53
C LEU A 260 -8.44 -8.88 -68.79
N GLY A 261 -9.76 -9.06 -68.94
CA GLY A 261 -10.51 -10.27 -68.60
C GLY A 261 -11.97 -9.98 -68.31
#